data_AF-A0A944BX68-F1
#
_entry.id   AF-A0A944BX68-F1
#
_cell.length_a   1.000
_cell.length_b   1.000
_cell.length_c   1.000
_cell.angle_alpha   90.00
_cell.angle_beta   90.00
_cell.angle_gamma   90.00
#
_symmetry.space_group_name_H-M   'P 1'
#
loop_
_entity.id
_entity.type
_entity.pdbx_description
1 polymer ?
#
loop_
_entity_poly.entity_id
_entity_poly.type
_entity_poly.pdbx_seq_one_letter_code
_entity_poly.pdbx_strand_id
1 'polypeptide(L)'
;MKKACSVIMCLILVLTMQFAVFAENVNLSTIVPDSHEITITFNEGGYVLHSGRRMTSGDKIIVNRFDGVTLDIIANPDAHLESVFVNGEDVTAQVVNGQLKLENVVTDVDINFVFIDCNDPSVTDDPCARMSLKGKVYKGEDVMPSAKLEFDFGEFEAKADKKGAYKLDEIKDGRHTVSIYDKDENLAGEQAFVISVSDTATEVSVVTLDDGTRIVTVPKDTSELWLNFVVNADGSVDIIPSGPDGEEPTPTPTPDPEPTPNPDKDKGDIIKDHPIISKTGALIKENLVATFVLALDGLFILFFILWRKKRKDKEDEGAKVN
;
A
#
# COMPACT_ATOMS: atom_id res chain seq x y z
N MET A 1 52.83 -57.48 -11.10
CA MET A 1 51.68 -57.18 -10.22
C MET A 1 51.30 -55.69 -10.16
N LYS A 2 52.24 -54.72 -10.02
CA LYS A 2 51.90 -53.28 -9.93
C LYS A 2 51.13 -52.69 -11.14
N LYS A 3 51.40 -53.15 -12.36
CA LYS A 3 50.72 -52.67 -13.58
C LYS A 3 49.27 -53.17 -13.69
N ALA A 4 48.98 -54.38 -13.22
CA ALA A 4 47.63 -54.96 -13.22
C ALA A 4 46.72 -54.27 -12.18
N CYS A 5 47.23 -53.99 -10.98
CA CYS A 5 46.48 -53.22 -9.97
C CYS A 5 46.17 -51.80 -10.42
N SER A 6 47.07 -51.12 -11.14
CA SER A 6 46.81 -49.76 -11.64
C SER A 6 45.72 -49.73 -12.73
N VAL A 7 45.63 -50.77 -13.56
CA VAL A 7 44.58 -50.87 -14.58
C VAL A 7 43.24 -51.19 -13.93
N ILE A 8 43.21 -52.09 -12.94
CA ILE A 8 42.00 -52.43 -12.19
C ILE A 8 41.49 -51.22 -11.38
N MET A 9 42.37 -50.45 -10.73
CA MET A 9 42.00 -49.22 -10.04
C MET A 9 41.47 -48.14 -10.99
N CYS A 10 42.07 -47.96 -12.17
CA CYS A 10 41.53 -47.05 -13.18
C CYS A 10 40.18 -47.52 -13.74
N LEU A 11 39.98 -48.83 -13.92
CA LEU A 11 38.71 -49.38 -14.38
C LEU A 11 37.61 -49.18 -13.33
N ILE A 12 37.92 -49.35 -12.04
CA ILE A 12 37.00 -49.10 -10.93
C ILE A 12 36.66 -47.60 -10.84
N LEU A 13 37.64 -46.71 -11.01
CA LEU A 13 37.41 -45.26 -10.98
C LEU A 13 36.49 -44.79 -12.12
N VAL A 14 36.64 -45.38 -13.32
CA VAL A 14 35.79 -45.10 -14.48
C VAL A 14 34.40 -45.72 -14.33
N LEU A 15 34.26 -46.87 -13.65
CA LEU A 15 32.95 -47.45 -13.31
C LEU A 15 32.22 -46.69 -12.19
N THR A 16 32.92 -45.95 -11.32
CA THR A 16 32.31 -45.11 -10.27
C THR A 16 31.95 -43.71 -10.74
N MET A 17 32.52 -43.26 -11.85
CA MET A 17 32.11 -42.04 -12.51
C MET A 17 30.90 -42.35 -13.39
N GLN A 18 29.76 -41.77 -13.01
CA GLN A 18 28.50 -41.74 -13.76
C GLN A 18 27.51 -42.87 -13.47
N PHE A 19 27.02 -42.91 -12.23
CA PHE A 19 25.58 -42.66 -12.11
C PHE A 19 25.43 -41.15 -12.02
N ALA A 20 25.35 -40.49 -13.18
CA ALA A 20 24.58 -39.27 -13.20
C ALA A 20 23.18 -39.72 -12.80
N VAL A 21 22.81 -39.46 -11.54
CA VAL A 21 21.40 -39.42 -11.16
C VAL A 21 20.85 -38.23 -11.93
N PHE A 22 20.62 -38.43 -13.23
CA PHE A 22 19.65 -37.64 -13.95
C PHE A 22 18.37 -37.95 -13.21
N ALA A 23 17.94 -36.98 -12.43
CA ALA A 23 16.70 -37.07 -11.71
C ALA A 23 15.60 -37.19 -12.78
N GLU A 24 15.24 -38.43 -13.08
CA GLU A 24 14.27 -38.81 -14.08
C GLU A 24 12.92 -38.29 -13.58
N ASN A 25 12.37 -37.30 -14.29
CA ASN A 25 11.12 -36.62 -13.96
C ASN A 25 11.10 -35.87 -12.60
N VAL A 26 12.05 -34.96 -12.36
CA VAL A 26 11.77 -33.88 -11.40
C VAL A 26 10.79 -32.93 -12.05
N ASN A 27 9.49 -33.19 -11.84
CA ASN A 27 8.49 -32.16 -12.04
C ASN A 27 8.80 -31.04 -11.04
N LEU A 28 9.40 -29.95 -11.53
CA LEU A 28 9.43 -28.66 -10.83
C LEU A 28 7.98 -28.17 -10.77
N SER A 29 7.23 -28.71 -9.81
CA SER A 29 5.91 -28.21 -9.48
C SER A 29 6.09 -26.98 -8.61
N THR A 30 6.04 -25.81 -9.23
CA THR A 30 5.83 -24.56 -8.49
C THR A 30 4.35 -24.47 -8.17
N ILE A 31 3.97 -24.72 -6.92
CA ILE A 31 2.65 -24.32 -6.43
C ILE A 31 2.68 -22.79 -6.39
N VAL A 32 1.97 -22.16 -7.31
CA VAL A 32 1.76 -20.72 -7.26
C VAL A 32 0.51 -20.50 -6.40
N PRO A 33 0.59 -19.72 -5.31
CA PRO A 33 -0.58 -19.42 -4.50
C PRO A 33 -1.65 -18.72 -5.32
N ASP A 34 -2.90 -19.10 -5.11
CA ASP A 34 -4.06 -18.43 -5.72
C ASP A 34 -4.47 -17.16 -4.94
N SER A 35 -3.94 -16.99 -3.73
CA SER A 35 -4.21 -15.85 -2.84
C SER A 35 -2.95 -15.43 -2.09
N HIS A 36 -2.97 -14.18 -1.65
CA HIS A 36 -1.90 -13.56 -0.87
C HIS A 36 -2.45 -12.91 0.40
N GLU A 37 -1.62 -12.90 1.44
CA GLU A 37 -1.93 -12.26 2.71
C GLU A 37 -1.33 -10.85 2.75
N ILE A 38 -2.14 -9.87 3.12
CA ILE A 38 -1.72 -8.50 3.39
C ILE A 38 -1.84 -8.27 4.90
N THR A 39 -0.71 -8.07 5.57
CA THR A 39 -0.65 -7.71 6.99
C THR A 39 -0.61 -6.19 7.12
N ILE A 40 -1.49 -5.64 7.95
CA ILE A 40 -1.62 -4.21 8.19
C ILE A 40 -1.15 -3.89 9.59
N THR A 41 -0.17 -3.01 9.72
CA THR A 41 0.34 -2.51 11.00
C THR A 41 0.32 -0.99 11.01
N PHE A 42 0.05 -0.43 12.16
CA PHE A 42 0.07 1.01 12.40
C PHE A 42 0.23 1.31 13.89
N ASN A 43 0.80 2.47 14.21
CA ASN A 43 0.88 2.98 15.57
C ASN A 43 -0.39 3.73 15.98
N GLU A 44 -0.45 4.15 17.24
CA GLU A 44 -1.47 5.10 17.71
C GLU A 44 -1.35 6.43 16.93
N GLY A 45 -2.47 7.05 16.60
CA GLY A 45 -2.52 8.30 15.82
C GLY A 45 -3.44 8.25 14.60
N GLY A 46 -4.03 7.11 14.30
CA GLY A 46 -5.06 7.04 13.25
C GLY A 46 -5.72 5.68 13.10
N TYR A 47 -6.59 5.64 12.12
CA TYR A 47 -7.38 4.49 11.71
C TYR A 47 -7.05 4.11 10.27
N VAL A 48 -6.93 2.81 10.04
CA VAL A 48 -6.91 2.22 8.70
C VAL A 48 -8.21 1.47 8.50
N LEU A 49 -8.85 1.67 7.35
CA LEU A 49 -10.09 1.00 7.00
C LEU A 49 -9.89 0.15 5.75
N HIS A 50 -10.58 -0.99 5.73
CA HIS A 50 -10.72 -1.81 4.53
C HIS A 50 -12.20 -2.10 4.31
N SER A 51 -12.72 -1.74 3.14
CA SER A 51 -14.14 -1.88 2.81
C SER A 51 -15.07 -1.25 3.86
N GLY A 52 -14.72 -0.03 4.32
CA GLY A 52 -15.46 0.72 5.35
C GLY A 52 -15.32 0.20 6.78
N ARG A 53 -14.60 -0.90 7.01
CA ARG A 53 -14.41 -1.48 8.35
C ARG A 53 -13.08 -1.05 8.94
N ARG A 54 -13.10 -0.55 10.17
CA ARG A 54 -11.88 -0.28 10.95
C ARG A 54 -11.09 -1.56 11.15
N MET A 55 -9.81 -1.48 10.81
CA MET A 55 -8.83 -2.52 11.03
C MET A 55 -8.21 -2.36 12.42
N THR A 56 -7.71 -3.44 12.98
CA THR A 56 -6.82 -3.44 14.14
C THR A 56 -5.38 -3.60 13.65
N SER A 57 -4.43 -2.93 14.32
CA SER A 57 -3.01 -3.12 14.00
C SER A 57 -2.61 -4.60 14.20
N GLY A 58 -2.03 -5.20 13.16
CA GLY A 58 -1.74 -6.64 13.04
C GLY A 58 -2.80 -7.46 12.30
N ASP A 59 -3.91 -6.85 11.86
CA ASP A 59 -4.94 -7.53 11.07
C ASP A 59 -4.43 -7.95 9.69
N LYS A 60 -5.12 -8.95 9.13
CA LYS A 60 -4.76 -9.60 7.87
C LYS A 60 -5.93 -9.55 6.88
N ILE A 61 -5.61 -9.23 5.63
CA ILE A 61 -6.54 -9.27 4.49
C ILE A 61 -6.07 -10.37 3.54
N ILE A 62 -6.99 -11.23 3.10
CA ILE A 62 -6.70 -12.22 2.06
C ILE A 62 -7.26 -11.69 0.75
N VAL A 63 -6.39 -11.56 -0.26
CA VAL A 63 -6.76 -11.15 -1.61
C VAL A 63 -6.42 -12.25 -2.60
N ASN A 64 -7.18 -12.39 -3.67
CA ASN A 64 -6.77 -13.31 -4.73
C ASN A 64 -5.55 -12.73 -5.45
N ARG A 65 -4.79 -13.62 -6.08
CA ARG A 65 -3.68 -13.22 -6.91
C ARG A 65 -4.15 -12.30 -8.04
N PHE A 66 -3.41 -11.21 -8.24
CA PHE A 66 -3.69 -10.14 -9.18
C PHE A 66 -4.88 -9.23 -8.83
N ASP A 67 -5.58 -9.49 -7.73
CA ASP A 67 -6.56 -8.53 -7.21
C ASP A 67 -5.84 -7.32 -6.57
N GLY A 68 -6.60 -6.24 -6.39
CA GLY A 68 -6.16 -5.05 -5.69
C GLY A 68 -6.84 -4.90 -4.33
N VAL A 69 -6.30 -4.01 -3.50
CA VAL A 69 -6.92 -3.57 -2.25
C VAL A 69 -6.85 -2.05 -2.17
N THR A 70 -7.92 -1.44 -1.65
CA THR A 70 -7.94 -0.04 -1.27
C THR A 70 -8.05 0.04 0.25
N LEU A 71 -7.18 0.85 0.83
CA LEU A 71 -7.17 1.16 2.25
C LEU A 71 -7.45 2.64 2.42
N ASP A 72 -8.43 2.98 3.25
CA ASP A 72 -8.68 4.35 3.67
C ASP A 72 -7.88 4.64 4.95
N ILE A 73 -7.32 5.85 5.04
CA ILE A 73 -6.50 6.31 6.16
C ILE A 73 -7.14 7.57 6.74
N ILE A 74 -7.52 7.50 8.02
CA ILE A 74 -8.07 8.63 8.77
C ILE A 74 -7.13 8.88 9.94
N ALA A 75 -6.49 10.05 9.98
CA ALA A 75 -5.63 10.40 11.11
C ALA A 75 -6.45 11.04 12.24
N ASN A 76 -6.03 10.81 13.48
CA ASN A 76 -6.65 11.37 14.67
C ASN A 76 -6.59 12.92 14.68
N PRO A 77 -7.40 13.59 15.51
CA PRO A 77 -7.51 15.06 15.53
C PRO A 77 -6.16 15.80 15.70
N ASP A 78 -5.25 15.19 16.44
CA ASP A 78 -3.95 15.71 16.83
C ASP A 78 -2.79 15.00 16.12
N ALA A 79 -3.06 14.22 15.06
CA ALA A 79 -2.04 13.50 14.33
C ALA A 79 -2.17 13.64 12.81
N HIS A 80 -1.07 13.42 12.11
CA HIS A 80 -1.05 13.25 10.66
C HIS A 80 -0.28 12.00 10.26
N LEU A 81 -0.56 11.53 9.04
CA LEU A 81 0.17 10.43 8.44
C LEU A 81 1.55 10.93 8.00
N GLU A 82 2.60 10.43 8.65
CA GLU A 82 3.99 10.79 8.34
C GLU A 82 4.56 9.90 7.24
N SER A 83 4.36 8.59 7.37
CA SER A 83 4.91 7.66 6.38
C SER A 83 4.12 6.37 6.24
N VAL A 84 4.24 5.75 5.07
CA VAL A 84 3.68 4.43 4.74
C VAL A 84 4.74 3.59 4.10
N PHE A 85 4.98 2.40 4.65
CA PHE A 85 5.91 1.43 4.11
C PHE A 85 5.16 0.20 3.60
N VAL A 86 5.47 -0.24 2.39
CA VAL A 86 4.98 -1.49 1.82
C VAL A 86 6.19 -2.40 1.59
N ASN A 87 6.24 -3.54 2.28
CA ASN A 87 7.38 -4.47 2.28
C ASN A 87 8.73 -3.78 2.58
N GLY A 88 8.71 -2.74 3.42
CA GLY A 88 9.86 -1.92 3.80
C GLY A 88 10.26 -0.83 2.79
N GLU A 89 9.54 -0.69 1.68
CA GLU A 89 9.70 0.43 0.74
C GLU A 89 8.77 1.58 1.14
N ASP A 90 9.30 2.80 1.22
CA ASP A 90 8.50 3.99 1.49
C ASP A 90 7.64 4.34 0.27
N VAL A 91 6.33 4.28 0.46
CA VAL A 91 5.31 4.57 -0.56
C VAL A 91 4.41 5.72 -0.16
N THR A 92 4.82 6.56 0.80
CA THR A 92 4.01 7.65 1.36
C THR A 92 3.41 8.56 0.28
N ALA A 93 4.19 8.87 -0.76
CA ALA A 93 3.74 9.68 -1.90
C ALA A 93 2.63 9.03 -2.76
N GLN A 94 2.38 7.73 -2.60
CA GLN A 94 1.30 7.01 -3.28
C GLN A 94 -0.03 7.13 -2.53
N VAL A 95 -0.02 7.64 -1.30
CA VAL A 95 -1.25 7.95 -0.56
C VAL A 95 -1.85 9.22 -1.12
N VAL A 96 -3.01 9.10 -1.75
CA VAL A 96 -3.72 10.21 -2.37
C VAL A 96 -5.09 10.33 -1.72
N ASN A 97 -5.45 11.52 -1.27
CA ASN A 97 -6.74 11.78 -0.62
C ASN A 97 -7.00 10.84 0.58
N GLY A 98 -5.96 10.50 1.34
CA GLY A 98 -6.06 9.56 2.45
C GLY A 98 -6.42 8.14 2.03
N GLN A 99 -6.07 7.72 0.81
CA GLN A 99 -6.23 6.34 0.33
C GLN A 99 -4.90 5.79 -0.17
N LEU A 100 -4.60 4.55 0.21
CA LEU A 100 -3.58 3.73 -0.42
C LEU A 100 -4.26 2.68 -1.29
N LYS A 101 -3.98 2.71 -2.59
CA LYS A 101 -4.45 1.70 -3.53
C LYS A 101 -3.30 0.81 -3.95
N LEU A 102 -3.40 -0.48 -3.63
CA LEU A 102 -2.50 -1.50 -4.15
C LEU A 102 -3.21 -2.22 -5.29
N GLU A 103 -2.55 -2.28 -6.45
CA GLU A 103 -3.05 -3.04 -7.59
C GLU A 103 -2.19 -4.28 -7.81
N ASN A 104 -2.80 -5.33 -8.34
CA ASN A 104 -2.10 -6.50 -8.85
C ASN A 104 -1.20 -7.19 -7.80
N VAL A 105 -1.79 -7.58 -6.67
CA VAL A 105 -1.06 -8.24 -5.58
C VAL A 105 -0.62 -9.64 -6.00
N VAL A 106 0.69 -9.88 -6.01
CA VAL A 106 1.32 -11.13 -6.50
C VAL A 106 2.17 -11.87 -5.47
N THR A 107 2.31 -11.28 -4.29
CA THR A 107 3.01 -11.85 -3.13
C THR A 107 2.31 -11.39 -1.87
N ASP A 108 2.64 -12.02 -0.75
CA ASP A 108 2.24 -11.49 0.56
C ASP A 108 2.84 -10.09 0.74
N VAL A 109 2.11 -9.24 1.45
CA VAL A 109 2.45 -7.82 1.63
C VAL A 109 2.39 -7.47 3.11
N ASP A 110 3.41 -6.78 3.60
CA ASP A 110 3.41 -6.13 4.90
C ASP A 110 3.28 -4.62 4.69
N ILE A 111 2.30 -3.99 5.33
CA ILE A 111 2.08 -2.54 5.26
C ILE A 111 2.19 -1.97 6.67
N ASN A 112 3.00 -0.92 6.81
CA ASN A 112 3.17 -0.19 8.06
C ASN A 112 2.84 1.29 7.85
N PHE A 113 1.82 1.80 8.56
CA PHE A 113 1.49 3.22 8.59
C PHE A 113 2.06 3.85 9.86
N VAL A 114 2.71 5.00 9.71
CA VAL A 114 3.29 5.75 10.82
C VAL A 114 2.61 7.10 10.90
N PHE A 115 1.93 7.35 12.01
CA PHE A 115 1.36 8.64 12.38
C PHE A 115 2.28 9.36 13.37
N ILE A 116 2.33 10.68 13.29
CA ILE A 116 3.00 11.52 14.29
C ILE A 116 2.04 12.62 14.77
N ASP A 117 2.29 13.12 15.99
CA ASP A 117 1.51 14.20 16.58
C ASP A 117 1.80 15.51 15.85
N CYS A 118 0.76 16.25 15.48
CA CYS A 118 0.87 17.55 14.82
C CYS A 118 1.59 18.59 15.71
N ASN A 119 1.56 18.41 17.03
CA ASN A 119 2.20 19.29 18.02
C ASN A 119 3.59 18.78 18.46
N ASP A 120 4.13 17.75 17.82
CA ASP A 120 5.45 17.24 18.16
C ASP A 120 6.51 18.36 17.98
N PRO A 121 7.28 18.71 19.04
CA PRO A 121 8.25 19.80 18.98
C PRO A 121 9.41 19.55 18.00
N SER A 122 9.55 18.33 17.47
CA SER A 122 10.51 18.00 16.41
C SER A 122 10.04 18.43 15.02
N VAL A 123 8.75 18.74 14.86
CA VAL A 123 8.15 19.22 13.61
C VAL A 123 8.26 20.75 13.56
N THR A 124 8.89 21.27 12.50
CA THR A 124 9.21 22.70 12.40
C THR A 124 8.03 23.57 11.97
N ASP A 125 7.05 22.97 11.28
CA ASP A 125 5.84 23.62 10.79
C ASP A 125 4.64 22.71 11.07
N ASP A 126 3.59 23.24 11.69
CA ASP A 126 2.36 22.49 11.97
C ASP A 126 1.76 21.96 10.66
N PRO A 127 1.78 20.63 10.45
CA PRO A 127 1.36 20.03 9.19
C PRO A 127 -0.15 19.92 9.08
N CYS A 128 -0.89 20.22 10.16
CA CYS A 128 -2.32 20.03 10.27
C CYS A 128 -3.03 21.38 10.16
N ALA A 129 -3.73 21.59 9.03
CA ALA A 129 -4.55 22.77 8.85
C ALA A 129 -5.88 22.59 9.57
N ARG A 130 -6.11 23.37 10.63
CA ARG A 130 -7.30 23.28 11.48
C ARG A 130 -8.28 24.41 11.22
N MET A 131 -9.57 24.08 11.22
CA MET A 131 -10.67 25.01 11.01
C MET A 131 -11.89 24.58 11.80
N SER A 132 -12.80 25.51 12.09
CA SER A 132 -14.13 25.14 12.60
C SER A 132 -15.02 24.64 11.46
N LEU A 133 -15.91 23.69 11.73
CA LEU A 133 -16.88 23.20 10.74
C LEU A 133 -18.30 23.54 11.20
N LYS A 134 -19.07 24.17 10.31
CA LYS A 134 -20.43 24.61 10.57
C LYS A 134 -21.33 24.28 9.38
N GLY A 135 -22.63 24.31 9.59
CA GLY A 135 -23.60 24.24 8.52
C GLY A 135 -24.94 23.71 9.01
N LYS A 136 -25.74 23.16 8.10
CA LYS A 136 -27.05 22.58 8.40
C LYS A 136 -27.16 21.15 7.88
N VAL A 137 -28.00 20.36 8.54
CA VAL A 137 -28.34 19.00 8.12
C VAL A 137 -29.75 18.98 7.55
N TYR A 138 -29.91 18.28 6.42
CA TYR A 138 -31.17 18.10 5.72
C TYR A 138 -31.42 16.62 5.39
N LYS A 139 -32.68 16.27 5.17
CA LYS A 139 -33.13 15.01 4.57
C LYS A 139 -33.93 15.37 3.32
N GLY A 140 -33.30 15.21 2.14
CA GLY A 140 -33.79 15.87 0.94
C GLY A 140 -33.83 17.39 1.14
N GLU A 141 -35.00 18.01 0.96
CA GLU A 141 -35.19 19.46 1.15
C GLU A 141 -35.55 19.84 2.60
N ASP A 142 -35.91 18.86 3.44
CA ASP A 142 -36.37 19.11 4.80
C ASP A 142 -35.20 19.23 5.78
N VAL A 143 -35.21 20.27 6.62
CA VAL A 143 -34.25 20.42 7.71
C VAL A 143 -34.36 19.24 8.69
N MET A 144 -33.23 18.72 9.14
CA MET A 144 -33.14 17.67 10.17
C MET A 144 -32.83 18.28 11.56
N PRO A 145 -33.85 18.68 12.35
CA PRO A 145 -33.61 19.20 13.68
C PRO A 145 -33.11 18.11 14.63
N SER A 146 -32.23 18.49 15.57
CA SER A 146 -31.72 17.56 16.61
C SER A 146 -30.95 16.34 16.09
N ALA A 147 -30.56 16.33 14.81
CA ALA A 147 -29.70 15.29 14.25
C ALA A 147 -28.38 15.21 15.02
N LYS A 148 -27.90 13.98 15.25
CA LYS A 148 -26.55 13.73 15.79
C LYS A 148 -25.61 13.46 14.61
N LEU A 149 -24.47 14.13 14.58
CA LEU A 149 -23.40 13.85 13.64
C LEU A 149 -22.22 13.28 14.43
N GLU A 150 -21.78 12.09 14.05
CA GLU A 150 -20.56 11.47 14.55
C GLU A 150 -19.52 11.53 13.43
N PHE A 151 -18.40 12.18 13.67
CA PHE A 151 -17.27 12.20 12.75
C PHE A 151 -16.22 11.20 13.20
N ASP A 152 -15.58 10.55 12.23
CA ASP A 152 -14.45 9.65 12.46
C ASP A 152 -14.71 8.60 13.53
N PHE A 153 -15.87 7.94 13.44
CA PHE A 153 -16.32 6.92 14.41
C PHE A 153 -16.54 7.44 15.83
N GLY A 154 -16.91 8.71 15.97
CA GLY A 154 -17.26 9.34 17.24
C GLY A 154 -16.11 10.05 17.94
N GLU A 155 -14.97 10.24 17.27
CA GLU A 155 -13.89 11.12 17.75
C GLU A 155 -14.40 12.55 17.96
N PHE A 156 -15.28 12.99 17.05
CA PHE A 156 -16.00 14.23 17.19
C PHE A 156 -17.50 14.00 17.10
N GLU A 157 -18.24 14.74 17.92
CA GLU A 157 -19.69 14.73 17.85
C GLU A 157 -20.21 16.16 17.76
N ALA A 158 -21.23 16.34 16.92
CA ALA A 158 -22.01 17.56 16.87
C ALA A 158 -23.50 17.21 16.97
N LYS A 159 -24.28 18.10 17.58
CA LYS A 159 -25.74 17.98 17.61
C LYS A 159 -26.36 19.19 16.96
N ALA A 160 -27.18 18.94 15.96
CA ALA A 160 -27.91 19.97 15.25
C ALA A 160 -28.97 20.61 16.16
N ASP A 161 -29.19 21.91 16.02
CA ASP A 161 -30.22 22.64 16.76
C ASP A 161 -31.63 22.41 16.17
N LYS A 162 -32.62 23.20 16.62
CA LYS A 162 -34.01 23.11 16.09
C LYS A 162 -34.14 23.57 14.63
N LYS A 163 -33.13 24.24 14.09
CA LYS A 163 -33.03 24.68 12.70
C LYS A 163 -32.06 23.81 11.89
N GLY A 164 -31.66 22.65 12.44
CA GLY A 164 -30.72 21.73 11.81
C GLY A 164 -29.29 22.24 11.76
N ALA A 165 -28.98 23.38 12.39
CA ALA A 165 -27.65 23.96 12.37
C ALA A 165 -26.73 23.24 13.34
N TYR A 166 -25.53 22.87 12.89
CA TYR A 166 -24.52 22.19 13.70
C TYR A 166 -23.22 23.01 13.73
N LYS A 167 -22.39 22.74 14.74
CA LYS A 167 -21.05 23.31 14.88
C LYS A 167 -20.11 22.27 15.47
N LEU A 168 -18.93 22.19 14.88
CA LEU A 168 -17.75 21.55 15.42
C LEU A 168 -16.67 22.63 15.56
N ASP A 169 -16.04 22.70 16.74
CA ASP A 169 -15.06 23.75 17.04
C ASP A 169 -13.79 23.60 16.22
N GLU A 170 -13.40 22.36 15.92
CA GLU A 170 -12.18 22.04 15.20
C GLU A 170 -12.34 20.76 14.38
N ILE A 171 -11.96 20.84 13.11
CA ILE A 171 -11.69 19.72 12.20
C ILE A 171 -10.40 20.07 11.46
N LYS A 172 -9.63 19.06 11.06
CA LYS A 172 -8.40 19.26 10.31
C LYS A 172 -8.56 18.88 8.85
N ASP A 173 -7.52 19.10 8.06
CA ASP A 173 -7.41 18.54 6.73
C ASP A 173 -7.15 17.02 6.78
N GLY A 174 -7.45 16.36 5.65
CA GLY A 174 -7.36 14.91 5.50
C GLY A 174 -8.72 14.25 5.27
N ARG A 175 -8.71 12.91 5.31
CA ARG A 175 -9.90 12.09 5.12
C ARG A 175 -10.67 11.98 6.43
N HIS A 176 -11.99 12.12 6.31
CA HIS A 176 -12.95 12.03 7.39
C HIS A 176 -14.15 11.18 6.99
N THR A 177 -14.89 10.72 7.99
CA THR A 177 -16.21 10.12 7.84
C THR A 177 -17.22 10.92 8.64
N VAL A 178 -18.47 10.95 8.18
CA VAL A 178 -19.60 11.46 8.95
C VAL A 178 -20.74 10.45 8.94
N SER A 179 -21.21 10.08 10.13
CA SER A 179 -22.42 9.30 10.35
C SER A 179 -23.49 10.22 10.92
N ILE A 180 -24.63 10.31 10.24
CA ILE A 180 -25.73 11.20 10.61
C ILE A 180 -26.89 10.36 11.14
N TYR A 181 -27.32 10.66 12.35
CA TYR A 181 -28.45 10.02 13.00
C TYR A 181 -29.61 11.01 13.13
N ASP A 182 -30.82 10.50 12.97
CA ASP A 182 -32.03 11.30 13.18
C ASP A 182 -32.28 11.60 14.68
N LYS A 183 -33.32 12.39 14.96
CA LYS A 183 -33.73 12.76 16.34
C LYS A 183 -34.05 11.56 17.24
N ASP A 184 -34.34 10.40 16.66
CA ASP A 184 -34.66 9.16 17.35
C ASP A 184 -33.43 8.22 17.39
N GLU A 185 -32.25 8.73 17.04
CA GLU A 185 -30.95 8.05 17.02
C GLU A 185 -30.84 6.89 16.01
N ASN A 186 -31.67 6.90 14.96
CA ASN A 186 -31.50 5.95 13.85
C ASN A 186 -30.50 6.50 12.84
N LEU A 187 -29.59 5.64 12.37
CA LEU A 187 -28.65 5.99 11.31
C LEU A 187 -29.43 6.36 10.04
N ALA A 188 -29.26 7.61 9.60
CA ALA A 188 -29.95 8.18 8.45
C ALA A 188 -29.06 8.20 7.21
N GLY A 189 -27.76 8.44 7.37
CA GLY A 189 -26.79 8.38 6.27
C GLY A 189 -25.34 8.39 6.76
N GLU A 190 -24.44 7.93 5.90
CA GLU A 190 -23.01 7.87 6.15
C GLU A 190 -22.24 8.31 4.89
N GLN A 191 -21.16 9.06 5.07
CA GLN A 191 -20.34 9.51 3.94
C GLN A 191 -18.88 9.72 4.33
N ALA A 192 -17.98 9.29 3.45
CA ALA A 192 -16.56 9.64 3.51
C ALA A 192 -16.28 10.91 2.68
N PHE A 193 -15.45 11.79 3.22
CA PHE A 193 -15.04 13.01 2.54
C PHE A 193 -13.61 13.38 2.90
N VAL A 194 -12.99 14.22 2.08
CA VAL A 194 -11.60 14.65 2.25
C VAL A 194 -11.57 16.16 2.25
N ILE A 195 -11.10 16.76 3.33
CA ILE A 195 -10.79 18.19 3.37
C ILE A 195 -9.37 18.34 2.81
N SER A 196 -9.26 19.03 1.67
CA SER A 196 -8.00 19.27 0.98
C SER A 196 -7.72 20.77 0.96
N VAL A 197 -6.66 21.18 1.65
CA VAL A 197 -6.25 22.58 1.70
C VAL A 197 -5.41 22.94 0.48
N SER A 198 -5.70 24.09 -0.13
CA SER A 198 -5.07 24.55 -1.37
C SER A 198 -4.62 26.01 -1.27
N ASP A 199 -3.39 26.26 -1.69
CA ASP A 199 -2.80 27.60 -1.82
C ASP A 199 -3.34 28.38 -3.03
N THR A 200 -4.01 27.69 -3.97
CA THR A 200 -4.53 28.28 -5.22
C THR A 200 -6.05 28.41 -5.24
N ALA A 201 -6.75 27.74 -4.32
CA ALA A 201 -8.18 27.85 -4.19
C ALA A 201 -8.57 29.23 -3.66
N THR A 202 -9.59 29.84 -4.26
CA THR A 202 -10.15 31.13 -3.82
C THR A 202 -11.49 30.99 -3.13
N GLU A 203 -12.16 29.85 -3.31
CA GLU A 203 -13.44 29.50 -2.72
C GLU A 203 -13.48 28.01 -2.36
N VAL A 204 -14.43 27.63 -1.52
CA VAL A 204 -14.67 26.22 -1.17
C VAL A 204 -15.40 25.54 -2.32
N SER A 205 -14.90 24.39 -2.76
CA SER A 205 -15.54 23.57 -3.80
C SER A 205 -15.63 22.12 -3.37
N VAL A 206 -16.63 21.40 -3.89
CA VAL A 206 -16.81 19.97 -3.64
C VAL A 206 -16.85 19.22 -4.94
N VAL A 207 -16.00 18.20 -5.07
CA VAL A 207 -15.94 17.28 -6.22
C VAL A 207 -16.22 15.86 -5.73
N THR A 208 -16.97 15.11 -6.52
CA THR A 208 -17.22 13.68 -6.28
C THR A 208 -16.24 12.86 -7.11
N LEU A 209 -15.50 11.96 -6.46
CA LEU A 209 -14.70 10.94 -7.13
C LEU A 209 -15.56 9.76 -7.59
N ASP A 210 -15.02 8.94 -8.50
CA ASP A 210 -15.69 7.74 -9.02
C ASP A 210 -16.02 6.70 -7.93
N ASP A 211 -15.26 6.69 -6.83
CA ASP A 211 -15.48 5.81 -5.67
C ASP A 211 -16.56 6.36 -4.72
N GLY A 212 -17.15 7.52 -5.02
CA GLY A 212 -18.14 8.21 -4.20
C GLY A 212 -17.56 9.14 -3.13
N THR A 213 -16.24 9.14 -2.90
CA THR A 213 -15.57 10.05 -1.95
C THR A 213 -15.79 11.50 -2.40
N ARG A 214 -16.15 12.38 -1.46
CA ARG A 214 -16.29 13.81 -1.71
C ARG A 214 -15.00 14.54 -1.34
N ILE A 215 -14.35 15.21 -2.29
CA ILE A 215 -13.21 16.10 -2.00
C ILE A 215 -13.76 17.50 -1.78
N VAL A 216 -13.56 18.03 -0.58
CA VAL A 216 -13.82 19.41 -0.19
C VAL A 216 -12.51 20.19 -0.31
N THR A 217 -12.33 20.97 -1.37
CA THR A 217 -11.14 21.82 -1.53
C THR A 217 -11.37 23.16 -0.83
N VAL A 218 -10.43 23.56 0.02
CA VAL A 218 -10.53 24.72 0.92
C VAL A 218 -9.32 25.64 0.74
N PRO A 219 -9.49 26.98 0.68
CA PRO A 219 -8.36 27.92 0.67
C PRO A 219 -7.48 27.82 1.94
N LYS A 220 -6.16 28.00 1.80
CA LYS A 220 -5.16 27.84 2.88
C LYS A 220 -5.49 28.55 4.20
N ASP A 221 -6.02 29.78 4.13
CA ASP A 221 -6.26 30.62 5.31
C ASP A 221 -7.68 30.51 5.87
N THR A 222 -8.39 29.42 5.55
CA THR A 222 -9.77 29.21 6.00
C THR A 222 -9.80 28.79 7.47
N SER A 223 -10.37 29.65 8.32
CA SER A 223 -10.61 29.35 9.74
C SER A 223 -12.01 28.81 10.04
N GLU A 224 -12.96 29.04 9.14
CA GLU A 224 -14.33 28.56 9.25
C GLU A 224 -14.80 27.94 7.93
N LEU A 225 -15.07 26.63 7.97
CA LEU A 225 -15.61 25.86 6.87
C LEU A 225 -17.12 25.67 7.06
N TRP A 226 -17.89 25.95 6.01
CA TRP A 226 -19.34 25.89 6.03
C TRP A 226 -19.84 24.84 5.04
N LEU A 227 -20.33 23.70 5.53
CA LEU A 227 -20.83 22.59 4.72
C LEU A 227 -22.25 22.20 5.16
N ASN A 228 -23.18 22.13 4.22
CA ASN A 228 -24.47 21.50 4.45
C ASN A 228 -24.35 20.01 4.14
N PHE A 229 -24.93 19.18 5.01
CA PHE A 229 -25.08 17.75 4.79
C PHE A 229 -26.52 17.43 4.40
N VAL A 230 -26.72 16.80 3.25
CA VAL A 230 -28.05 16.44 2.75
C VAL A 230 -28.14 14.93 2.66
N VAL A 231 -28.93 14.32 3.54
CA VAL A 231 -29.19 12.89 3.56
C VAL A 231 -30.20 12.55 2.48
N ASN A 232 -29.79 11.69 1.54
CA ASN A 232 -30.60 11.21 0.44
C ASN A 232 -31.46 10.01 0.86
N ALA A 233 -32.45 9.68 0.03
CA ALA A 233 -33.37 8.57 0.30
C ALA A 233 -32.69 7.18 0.32
N ASP A 234 -31.54 7.05 -0.35
CA ASP A 234 -30.74 5.82 -0.40
C ASP A 234 -29.71 5.71 0.74
N GLY A 235 -29.63 6.71 1.63
CA GLY A 235 -28.69 6.77 2.73
C GLY A 235 -27.34 7.40 2.39
N SER A 236 -27.10 7.80 1.14
CA SER A 236 -25.93 8.63 0.79
C SER A 236 -26.08 10.05 1.36
N VAL A 237 -24.96 10.75 1.53
CA VAL A 237 -24.97 12.14 2.01
C VAL A 237 -24.26 13.04 1.01
N ASP A 238 -24.98 14.02 0.48
CA ASP A 238 -24.38 15.09 -0.30
C ASP A 238 -23.79 16.17 0.60
N ILE A 239 -22.64 16.69 0.17
CA ILE A 239 -21.90 17.74 0.87
C ILE A 239 -21.91 18.98 -0.02
N ILE A 240 -22.53 20.04 0.48
CA ILE A 240 -22.75 21.26 -0.29
C ILE A 240 -22.04 22.41 0.43
N PRO A 241 -21.06 23.10 -0.20
CA PRO A 241 -20.51 24.33 0.33
C PRO A 241 -21.62 25.35 0.60
N SER A 242 -21.51 26.03 1.73
CA SER A 242 -22.44 27.11 2.08
C SER A 242 -21.67 28.34 2.56
N GLY A 243 -22.35 29.49 2.59
CA GLY A 243 -21.83 30.68 3.26
C GLY A 243 -22.23 30.75 4.73
N PRO A 244 -21.69 31.73 5.49
CA PRO A 244 -22.07 31.98 6.89
C PRO A 244 -23.56 32.31 7.07
N ASP A 245 -24.23 32.77 6.01
CA ASP A 245 -25.67 33.03 5.99
C ASP A 245 -26.52 31.75 5.83
N GLY A 246 -25.87 30.59 5.64
CA GLY A 246 -26.51 29.27 5.62
C GLY A 246 -27.58 29.14 4.55
N GLU A 247 -27.24 29.53 3.32
CA GLU A 247 -28.11 29.39 2.15
C GLU A 247 -28.69 27.97 2.08
N GLU A 248 -30.00 27.88 1.85
CA GLU A 248 -30.70 26.61 1.69
C GLU A 248 -30.11 25.85 0.49
N PRO A 249 -29.95 24.52 0.57
CA PRO A 249 -29.42 23.75 -0.53
C PRO A 249 -30.31 23.94 -1.76
N THR A 250 -29.81 24.66 -2.75
CA THR A 250 -30.42 24.64 -4.07
C THR A 250 -29.84 23.41 -4.76
N PRO A 251 -30.65 22.43 -5.20
CA PRO A 251 -30.12 21.25 -5.87
C PRO A 251 -29.31 21.71 -7.09
N THR A 252 -28.01 21.36 -7.11
CA THR A 252 -27.18 21.59 -8.29
C THR A 252 -27.79 20.78 -9.43
N PRO A 253 -28.21 21.40 -10.55
CA PRO A 253 -28.61 20.62 -11.71
C PRO A 253 -27.43 19.76 -12.13
N THR A 254 -27.63 18.45 -12.23
CA THR A 254 -26.70 17.54 -12.88
C THR A 254 -26.31 18.17 -14.22
N PRO A 255 -25.02 18.41 -14.51
CA PRO A 255 -24.62 18.90 -15.82
C PRO A 255 -25.13 17.90 -16.87
N ASP A 256 -26.00 18.37 -17.76
CA ASP A 256 -26.30 17.64 -19.00
C ASP A 256 -24.96 17.38 -19.70
N PRO A 257 -24.70 16.18 -20.25
CA PRO A 257 -23.40 15.86 -20.81
C PRO A 257 -23.14 16.76 -22.03
N GLU A 258 -22.27 17.76 -21.84
CA GLU A 258 -21.72 18.52 -22.96
C GLU A 258 -20.88 17.54 -23.81
N PRO A 259 -21.04 17.53 -25.15
CA PRO A 259 -20.36 16.57 -26.00
C PRO A 259 -18.85 16.78 -25.91
N THR A 260 -18.16 15.75 -25.44
CA THR A 260 -16.71 15.71 -25.29
C THR A 260 -16.02 16.02 -26.63
N PRO A 261 -15.13 17.02 -26.71
CA PRO A 261 -14.19 17.11 -27.82
C PRO A 261 -13.23 15.93 -27.72
N ASN A 262 -13.10 15.17 -28.81
CA ASN A 262 -12.12 14.09 -28.95
C ASN A 262 -10.72 14.55 -28.49
N PRO A 263 -10.05 13.86 -27.55
CA PRO A 263 -8.67 14.14 -27.22
C PRO A 263 -7.77 13.74 -28.39
N ASP A 264 -6.91 14.68 -28.79
CA ASP A 264 -5.83 14.49 -29.74
C ASP A 264 -4.96 13.31 -29.31
N LYS A 265 -4.80 12.33 -30.21
CA LYS A 265 -3.74 11.33 -30.13
C LYS A 265 -2.45 12.06 -30.46
N ASP A 266 -1.59 12.31 -29.48
CA ASP A 266 -0.15 12.00 -29.49
C ASP A 266 0.58 12.75 -28.34
N LYS A 267 1.59 12.08 -27.74
CA LYS A 267 2.41 12.40 -26.54
C LYS A 267 1.74 12.20 -25.17
N GLY A 268 2.26 11.41 -24.24
CA GLY A 268 3.52 10.68 -24.18
C GLY A 268 3.73 10.16 -22.73
N ASP A 269 3.85 8.84 -22.62
CA ASP A 269 4.37 8.02 -21.51
C ASP A 269 3.68 8.04 -20.13
N ILE A 270 2.71 7.13 -19.99
CA ILE A 270 2.36 6.49 -18.71
C ILE A 270 3.35 5.36 -18.48
N ILE A 271 4.14 5.42 -17.41
CA ILE A 271 4.99 4.32 -16.98
C ILE A 271 4.09 3.18 -16.50
N LYS A 272 3.82 2.23 -17.40
CA LYS A 272 3.42 0.87 -17.04
C LYS A 272 4.70 0.10 -16.70
N ASP A 273 4.63 -0.74 -15.67
CA ASP A 273 5.67 -1.69 -15.24
C ASP A 273 6.68 -1.17 -14.20
N HIS A 274 6.18 -0.89 -12.99
CA HIS A 274 6.97 -1.18 -11.78
C HIS A 274 6.20 -2.18 -10.93
N PRO A 275 6.30 -3.50 -11.21
CA PRO A 275 6.01 -4.47 -10.16
C PRO A 275 6.98 -4.16 -9.01
N ILE A 276 6.45 -3.85 -7.83
CA ILE A 276 7.24 -3.83 -6.59
C ILE A 276 7.58 -5.29 -6.30
N ILE A 277 8.67 -5.76 -6.91
CA ILE A 277 9.24 -7.08 -6.66
C ILE A 277 10.00 -6.96 -5.35
N SER A 278 9.42 -7.43 -4.25
CA SER A 278 10.19 -7.70 -3.03
C SER A 278 11.37 -8.58 -3.42
N LYS A 279 12.60 -8.21 -3.02
CA LYS A 279 13.80 -9.03 -3.24
C LYS A 279 13.73 -10.35 -2.46
N THR A 280 12.89 -11.28 -2.88
CA THR A 280 12.90 -12.66 -2.41
C THR A 280 13.83 -13.46 -3.33
N GLY A 281 15.11 -13.07 -3.29
CA GLY A 281 16.22 -13.71 -4.00
C GLY A 281 17.33 -14.05 -3.02
N ALA A 282 16.99 -14.57 -1.84
CA ALA A 282 17.94 -14.89 -0.79
C ALA A 282 17.86 -16.34 -0.32
N LEU A 283 17.71 -17.33 -1.22
CA LEU A 283 17.89 -18.74 -0.86
C LEU A 283 18.39 -19.62 -2.01
N ILE A 284 19.59 -19.34 -2.55
CA ILE A 284 20.58 -20.40 -2.81
C ILE A 284 21.95 -19.77 -2.53
N LYS A 285 22.37 -19.74 -1.26
CA LYS A 285 23.78 -19.58 -0.95
C LYS A 285 24.44 -20.86 -1.47
N GLU A 286 25.08 -20.78 -2.63
CA GLU A 286 25.90 -21.85 -3.16
C GLU A 286 26.76 -22.38 -2.01
N ASN A 287 26.68 -23.69 -1.79
CA ASN A 287 27.43 -24.36 -0.75
C ASN A 287 28.92 -24.21 -1.05
N LEU A 288 29.53 -23.14 -0.52
CA LEU A 288 30.93 -22.79 -0.74
C LEU A 288 31.85 -23.99 -0.45
N VAL A 289 31.45 -24.85 0.51
CA VAL A 289 32.15 -26.08 0.87
C VAL A 289 32.14 -27.10 -0.27
N ALA A 290 31.02 -27.27 -0.99
CA ALA A 290 30.94 -28.18 -2.12
C ALA A 290 31.81 -27.71 -3.31
N THR A 291 31.84 -26.40 -3.57
CA THR A 291 32.69 -25.82 -4.62
C THR A 291 34.17 -25.92 -4.26
N PHE A 292 34.55 -25.75 -2.99
CA PHE A 292 35.92 -25.94 -2.53
C PHE A 292 36.38 -27.41 -2.56
N VAL A 293 35.50 -28.37 -2.24
CA VAL A 293 35.82 -29.80 -2.30
C VAL A 293 36.09 -30.24 -3.74
N LEU A 294 35.25 -29.82 -4.70
CA LEU A 294 35.46 -30.15 -6.12
C LEU A 294 36.73 -29.51 -6.71
N ALA A 295 37.07 -28.28 -6.27
CA ALA A 295 38.30 -27.61 -6.70
C ALA A 295 39.57 -28.30 -6.15
N LEU A 296 39.55 -28.77 -4.89
CA LEU A 296 40.66 -29.48 -4.27
C LEU A 296 40.91 -30.84 -4.91
N ASP A 297 39.84 -31.57 -5.26
CA ASP A 297 39.95 -32.86 -5.95
C ASP A 297 40.53 -32.72 -7.37
N GLY A 298 40.12 -31.68 -8.11
CA GLY A 298 40.69 -31.37 -9.42
C GLY A 298 42.18 -31.04 -9.35
N LEU A 299 42.60 -30.30 -8.32
CA LEU A 299 44.00 -29.91 -8.12
C LEU A 299 44.89 -31.11 -7.71
N PHE A 300 44.34 -32.03 -6.91
CA PHE A 300 45.02 -33.28 -6.53
C PHE A 300 45.27 -34.19 -7.74
N ILE A 301 44.30 -34.33 -8.64
CA ILE A 301 44.43 -35.12 -9.88
C ILE A 301 45.51 -34.50 -10.78
N LEU A 302 45.50 -33.17 -10.94
CA LEU A 302 46.48 -32.47 -11.76
C LEU A 302 47.90 -32.60 -11.19
N PHE A 303 48.05 -32.50 -9.86
CA PHE A 303 49.32 -32.74 -9.19
C PHE A 303 49.82 -34.18 -9.37
N PHE A 304 48.92 -35.17 -9.31
CA PHE A 304 49.30 -36.57 -9.50
C PHE A 304 49.76 -36.86 -10.93
N ILE A 305 49.11 -36.25 -11.93
CA ILE A 305 49.49 -36.36 -13.35
C ILE A 305 50.88 -35.72 -13.57
N LEU A 306 51.10 -34.51 -13.04
CA LEU A 306 52.38 -33.81 -13.16
C LEU A 306 53.51 -34.54 -12.41
N TRP A 307 53.23 -35.08 -11.23
CA TRP A 307 54.21 -35.85 -10.46
C TRP A 307 54.58 -37.18 -11.14
N ARG A 308 53.60 -37.83 -11.79
CA ARG A 308 53.84 -39.04 -12.58
C ARG A 308 54.63 -38.75 -13.85
N LYS A 309 54.36 -37.62 -14.53
CA LYS A 309 55.15 -37.16 -15.68
C LYS A 309 56.60 -36.90 -15.29
N LYS A 310 56.82 -36.15 -14.20
CA LYS A 310 58.17 -35.84 -13.70
C LYS A 310 58.98 -37.06 -13.28
N ARG A 311 58.34 -38.14 -12.79
CA ARG A 311 59.02 -39.41 -12.53
C ARG A 311 59.44 -40.13 -13.81
N LYS A 312 58.61 -40.08 -14.84
CA LYS A 312 58.91 -40.68 -16.14
C LYS A 312 60.06 -39.94 -16.82
N ASP A 313 60.07 -38.62 -16.78
CA ASP A 313 61.15 -37.80 -17.34
C ASP A 313 62.50 -38.08 -16.64
N LYS A 314 62.48 -38.31 -15.32
CA LYS A 314 63.68 -38.70 -14.54
C LYS A 314 64.16 -40.13 -14.82
N GLU A 315 63.25 -41.06 -15.09
CA GLU A 315 63.59 -42.43 -15.48
C GLU A 315 64.18 -42.45 -16.90
N ASP A 316 63.69 -41.61 -17.81
CA ASP A 316 64.19 -41.50 -19.19
C ASP A 316 65.54 -40.72 -19.27
N GLU A 317 65.80 -39.77 -18.37
CA GLU A 317 67.10 -39.11 -18.25
C GLU A 317 68.17 -40.02 -17.61
N GLY A 318 67.80 -40.83 -16.62
CA GLY A 318 68.70 -41.82 -16.01
C GLY A 318 69.06 -42.99 -16.92
N ALA A 319 68.22 -43.29 -17.92
CA ALA A 319 68.47 -44.32 -18.93
C ALA A 319 69.37 -43.86 -20.09
N LYS A 320 69.70 -42.56 -20.18
CA LYS A 320 70.64 -42.01 -21.18
C LYS A 320 72.08 -41.85 -20.66
N VAL A 321 72.32 -42.15 -19.38
CA VAL A 321 73.66 -42.16 -18.77
C VAL A 321 73.91 -43.54 -18.16
N ASN A 322 73.99 -44.55 -19.03
CA ASN A 322 74.67 -45.84 -18.81
C ASN A 322 74.97 -46.48 -20.16
#